data_AF-A0A496XYX2-F1
#
_entry.id   AF-A0A496XYX2-F1
#
_cell.length_a   1.000
_cell.length_b   1.000
_cell.length_c   1.000
_cell.angle_alpha   90.00
_cell.angle_beta   90.00
_cell.angle_gamma   90.00
#
_symmetry.space_group_name_H-M   'P 1'
#
loop_
_entity.id
_entity.type
_entity.pdbx_description
1 polymer ?
#
loop_
_entity_poly.entity_id
_entity_poly.type
_entity_poly.pdbx_seq_one_letter_code
_entity_poly.pdbx_strand_id
1 'polypeptide(L)'
;MKGSFALYAVLVFVLIFATISLMFVETKLVNSQLDNHKYFHLQAKLHLDSVVDFIKINKKAPNIKVLTDYEIAIHKEDNKTFDIFVGHKNQYNYINLHRQLKLP
;
A
#
# COMPACT_ATOMS: atom_id res chain seq x y z
N MET A 1 11.83 41.54 -37.88
CA MET A 1 12.59 40.41 -37.26
C MET A 1 12.50 40.35 -35.72
N LYS A 2 12.58 41.46 -34.97
CA LYS A 2 12.54 41.44 -33.48
C LYS A 2 11.26 40.82 -32.87
N GLY A 3 10.09 41.03 -33.48
CA GLY A 3 8.82 40.43 -33.01
C GLY A 3 8.74 38.92 -33.18
N SER A 4 9.37 38.35 -34.22
CA SER A 4 9.42 36.90 -34.44
C SER A 4 10.33 36.20 -33.43
N PHE A 5 11.41 36.86 -32.99
CA PHE A 5 12.29 36.35 -31.94
C PHE A 5 11.60 36.37 -30.57
N ALA A 6 10.85 37.44 -30.27
CA ALA A 6 10.05 37.51 -29.05
C ALA A 6 8.98 36.41 -29.02
N LEU A 7 8.29 36.15 -30.14
CA LEU A 7 7.30 35.07 -30.25
C LEU A 7 7.94 33.70 -30.02
N TYR A 8 9.11 33.45 -30.62
CA TYR A 8 9.87 32.21 -30.44
C TYR A 8 10.28 32.02 -28.98
N ALA A 9 10.81 33.06 -28.33
CA ALA A 9 11.17 33.00 -26.92
C ALA A 9 9.97 32.69 -26.03
N VAL A 10 8.82 33.32 -26.28
CA VAL A 10 7.56 33.04 -25.56
C VAL A 10 7.13 31.59 -25.75
N LEU A 11 7.18 31.05 -26.97
CA LEU A 11 6.85 29.65 -27.22
C LEU A 11 7.77 28.69 -26.45
N VAL A 12 9.08 28.97 -26.44
CA VAL A 12 10.05 28.18 -25.66
C VAL A 12 9.73 28.25 -24.17
N PHE A 13 9.42 29.43 -23.63
CA PHE A 13 9.05 29.57 -22.22
C PHE A 13 7.75 28.83 -21.88
N VAL A 14 6.72 28.94 -22.71
CA VAL A 14 5.46 28.20 -22.51
C VAL A 14 5.71 26.70 -22.47
N LEU A 15 6.57 26.20 -23.36
CA LEU A 15 6.91 24.77 -23.43
C LEU A 15 7.69 24.32 -22.19
N ILE A 16 8.63 25.15 -21.71
CA ILE A 16 9.37 24.89 -20.47
C ILE A 16 8.41 24.86 -19.26
N PHE A 17 7.57 25.88 -19.11
CA PHE A 17 6.63 25.95 -17.99
C PHE A 17 5.60 24.82 -18.02
N ALA A 18 5.07 24.46 -19.18
CA ALA A 18 4.15 23.33 -19.32
C ALA A 18 4.80 22.01 -18.90
N THR A 19 6.06 21.78 -19.32
CA THR A 19 6.82 20.58 -18.95
C THR A 19 7.06 20.52 -17.44
N ILE A 20 7.47 21.64 -16.83
CA ILE A 20 7.70 21.72 -15.38
C ILE A 20 6.39 21.46 -14.62
N SER A 21 5.28 22.07 -15.04
CA SER A 21 3.97 21.89 -14.40
C SER A 21 3.50 20.43 -14.45
N LEU A 22 3.66 19.75 -15.59
CA LEU A 22 3.33 18.32 -15.72
C LEU A 22 4.18 17.47 -14.76
N MET A 23 5.49 17.74 -14.70
CA MET A 23 6.40 17.03 -13.81
C MET A 23 5.99 17.17 -12.32
N PHE A 24 5.55 18.35 -11.89
CA PHE A 24 5.08 18.56 -10.52
C PHE A 24 3.79 17.79 -10.22
N VAL A 25 2.83 17.76 -11.15
CA VAL A 25 1.56 17.04 -10.99
C VAL A 25 1.82 15.53 -10.91
N GLU A 26 2.64 14.97 -11.79
CA GLU A 26 3.00 13.56 -11.79
C GLU A 26 3.73 13.16 -10.52
N THR A 27 4.74 13.95 -10.10
CA THR A 27 5.47 13.68 -8.84
C THR A 27 4.54 13.67 -7.64
N LYS A 28 3.58 14.59 -7.57
CA LYS A 28 2.60 14.63 -6.48
C LYS A 28 1.68 13.40 -6.50
N LEU A 29 1.25 12.97 -7.68
CA LEU A 29 0.40 11.80 -7.85
C LEU A 29 1.12 10.52 -7.42
N VAL A 30 2.38 10.35 -7.84
CA VAL A 30 3.23 9.22 -7.44
C VAL A 30 3.47 9.21 -5.92
N ASN A 31 3.79 10.37 -5.33
CA ASN A 31 3.97 10.47 -3.87
C ASN A 31 2.69 10.10 -3.11
N SER A 32 1.53 10.58 -3.57
CA SER A 32 0.25 10.23 -2.95
C SER A 32 -0.05 8.73 -3.04
N GLN A 33 0.25 8.09 -4.16
CA GLN A 33 0.10 6.64 -4.30
C GLN A 33 1.05 5.87 -3.39
N LEU A 34 2.29 6.36 -3.24
CA LEU A 34 3.30 5.77 -2.36
C LEU A 34 2.91 5.89 -0.88
N ASP A 35 2.36 7.03 -0.46
CA ASP A 35 1.84 7.23 0.88
C ASP A 35 0.64 6.33 1.16
N ASN A 36 -0.29 6.18 0.20
CA ASN A 36 -1.39 5.23 0.32
C ASN A 36 -0.88 3.78 0.45
N HIS A 37 0.13 3.39 -0.33
CA HIS A 37 0.71 2.06 -0.23
C HIS A 37 1.36 1.80 1.14
N LYS A 38 2.14 2.77 1.64
CA LYS A 38 2.70 2.71 3.01
C LYS A 38 1.61 2.62 4.06
N TYR A 39 0.54 3.37 3.91
CA TYR A 39 -0.59 3.37 4.82
C TYR A 39 -1.27 2.00 4.86
N PHE A 40 -1.60 1.43 3.70
CA PHE A 40 -2.21 0.10 3.63
C PHE A 40 -1.28 -1.00 4.16
N HIS A 41 0.03 -0.85 3.98
CA HIS A 41 1.04 -1.77 4.54
C HIS A 41 1.06 -1.71 6.06
N LEU A 42 1.03 -0.50 6.63
CA LEU A 42 0.97 -0.30 8.07
C LEU A 42 -0.30 -0.91 8.67
N GLN A 43 -1.46 -0.66 8.06
CA GLN A 43 -2.72 -1.25 8.50
C GLN A 43 -2.73 -2.78 8.41
N ALA A 44 -2.25 -3.36 7.31
CA ALA A 44 -2.10 -4.80 7.16
C ALA A 44 -1.22 -5.39 8.28
N LYS A 45 -0.12 -4.70 8.61
CA LYS A 45 0.80 -5.12 9.67
C LYS A 45 0.13 -5.08 11.05
N LEU A 46 -0.64 -4.03 11.34
CA LEU A 46 -1.40 -3.93 12.59
C LEU A 46 -2.41 -5.08 12.74
N HIS A 47 -3.13 -5.42 11.67
CA HIS A 47 -4.01 -6.59 11.67
C HIS A 47 -3.26 -7.89 11.90
N LEU A 48 -2.14 -8.10 11.21
CA LEU A 48 -1.29 -9.28 11.37
C LEU A 48 -0.80 -9.41 12.82
N ASP A 49 -0.25 -8.34 13.39
CA ASP A 49 0.26 -8.32 14.76
C ASP A 49 -0.87 -8.60 15.78
N SER A 50 -2.05 -8.01 15.59
CA SER A 50 -3.22 -8.27 16.44
C SER A 50 -3.66 -9.74 16.42
N VAL A 51 -3.69 -10.36 15.23
CA VAL A 51 -4.05 -11.78 15.09
C VAL A 51 -3.01 -12.69 15.73
N VAL A 52 -1.72 -12.38 15.53
CA VAL A 52 -0.61 -13.09 16.16
C VAL A 52 -0.74 -13.06 17.68
N ASP A 53 -0.99 -11.89 18.25
CA ASP A 53 -1.12 -11.72 19.70
C ASP A 53 -2.36 -12.43 20.25
N PHE A 54 -3.47 -12.39 19.51
CA PHE A 54 -4.65 -13.19 19.86
C PHE A 54 -4.34 -14.68 19.94
N ILE A 55 -3.65 -15.25 18.94
CA ILE A 55 -3.29 -16.68 18.91
C ILE A 55 -2.30 -17.00 20.03
N LYS A 56 -1.34 -16.12 20.33
CA LYS A 56 -0.40 -16.32 21.44
C LYS A 56 -1.10 -16.41 22.79
N ILE A 57 -2.09 -15.53 23.04
CA ILE A 57 -2.83 -15.45 24.30
C ILE A 57 -3.84 -16.59 24.41
N ASN A 58 -4.64 -16.81 23.37
CA ASN A 58 -5.79 -17.71 23.41
C ASN A 58 -5.47 -19.13 22.92
N LYS A 59 -4.27 -19.37 22.37
CA LYS A 59 -3.81 -20.64 21.81
C LYS A 59 -4.74 -21.25 20.76
N LYS A 60 -5.55 -20.41 20.10
CA LYS A 60 -6.54 -20.81 19.09
C LYS A 60 -6.63 -19.76 17.99
N ALA A 61 -7.03 -20.21 16.80
CA ALA A 61 -7.31 -19.31 15.69
C ALA A 61 -8.54 -18.42 16.02
N PRO A 62 -8.47 -17.09 15.82
CA PRO A 62 -9.64 -16.23 15.92
C PRO A 62 -10.62 -16.53 14.80
N ASN A 63 -11.92 -16.48 15.12
CA ASN A 63 -12.97 -16.51 14.10
C ASN A 63 -13.17 -15.09 13.56
N ILE A 64 -12.39 -14.73 12.54
CA ILE A 64 -12.43 -13.41 11.93
C ILE A 64 -13.51 -13.41 10.85
N LYS A 65 -14.56 -12.61 11.05
CA LYS A 65 -15.44 -12.26 9.94
C LYS A 65 -14.67 -11.35 8.99
N VAL A 66 -14.67 -11.71 7.72
CA VAL A 66 -14.15 -10.92 6.60
C VAL A 66 -14.37 -9.42 6.84
N LEU A 67 -13.27 -8.66 6.96
CA LEU A 67 -13.33 -7.21 7.04
C LEU A 67 -13.64 -6.66 5.64
N THR A 68 -14.24 -5.47 5.56
CA THR A 68 -14.64 -4.84 4.28
C THR A 68 -13.47 -4.70 3.32
N ASP A 69 -12.32 -4.27 3.84
CA ASP A 69 -11.17 -3.85 3.03
C ASP A 69 -9.96 -4.79 3.17
N TYR A 70 -10.00 -5.70 4.15
CA TYR A 70 -8.92 -6.64 4.44
C TYR A 70 -9.41 -8.08 4.49
N GLU A 71 -8.65 -8.96 3.86
CA GLU A 71 -8.82 -10.40 3.94
C GLU A 71 -7.78 -10.96 4.89
N ILE A 72 -8.23 -11.70 5.90
CA ILE A 72 -7.36 -12.38 6.84
C ILE A 72 -7.62 -13.87 6.69
N ALA A 73 -6.60 -14.61 6.25
CA ALA A 73 -6.65 -16.07 6.14
C ALA A 73 -5.67 -16.67 7.15
N ILE A 74 -6.15 -17.67 7.91
CA ILE A 74 -5.35 -18.36 8.92
C ILE A 74 -5.38 -19.84 8.60
N HIS A 75 -4.23 -20.40 8.28
CA HIS A 75 -4.05 -21.82 8.03
C HIS A 75 -3.35 -22.44 9.22
N LYS A 76 -3.86 -23.56 9.70
CA LYS A 76 -3.26 -24.32 10.79
C LYS A 76 -2.54 -25.52 10.18
N GLU A 77 -1.21 -25.49 10.13
CA GLU A 77 -0.41 -26.63 9.67
C GLU A 77 -0.44 -27.75 10.71
N ASP A 78 -0.21 -27.41 11.98
CA ASP A 78 -0.11 -28.36 13.10
C ASP A 78 -0.84 -27.82 14.35
N ASN A 79 -0.92 -28.62 15.42
CA ASN A 79 -1.48 -28.16 16.70
C ASN A 79 -0.76 -26.97 17.34
N LYS A 80 0.46 -26.64 16.87
CA LYS A 80 1.27 -25.53 17.39
C LYS A 80 1.66 -24.49 16.35
N THR A 81 1.41 -24.74 15.05
CA THR A 81 1.89 -23.88 13.96
C THR A 81 0.72 -23.27 13.20
N PHE A 82 0.75 -21.95 13.02
CA PHE A 82 -0.27 -21.19 12.32
C PHE A 82 0.39 -20.29 11.28
N ASP A 83 -0.09 -20.35 10.04
CA ASP A 83 0.27 -19.40 8.99
C ASP A 83 -0.83 -18.36 8.86
N ILE A 84 -0.45 -17.09 9.00
CA ILE A 84 -1.37 -15.96 9.01
C ILE A 84 -1.07 -15.10 7.79
N PHE A 85 -2.09 -14.90 6.97
CA PHE A 85 -2.05 -14.07 5.78
C PHE A 85 -2.99 -12.88 5.95
N VAL A 86 -2.51 -11.68 5.66
CA VAL A 86 -3.30 -10.45 5.66
C VAL A 86 -3.14 -9.74 4.32
N GLY A 87 -4.23 -9.71 3.56
CA GLY A 87 -4.33 -9.08 2.25
C GLY A 87 -5.23 -7.84 2.27
N HIS A 88 -4.88 -6.78 1.54
CA HIS A 88 -5.85 -5.70 1.25
C HIS A 88 -6.65 -6.04 -0.01
N LYS A 89 -7.99 -5.90 0.03
CA LYS A 89 -8.92 -6.21 -1.07
C LYS A 89 -9.02 -5.09 -2.11
N ASN A 90 -7.89 -4.58 -2.61
CA ASN A 90 -7.91 -3.70 -3.77
C ASN A 90 -7.21 -4.35 -4.96
N GLN A 91 -7.86 -4.30 -6.12
CA GLN A 91 -7.38 -4.87 -7.39
C GLN A 91 -6.02 -4.30 -7.86
N TYR A 92 -5.56 -3.19 -7.28
CA TYR A 92 -4.37 -2.45 -7.71
C TYR A 92 -3.21 -2.45 -6.69
N ASN A 93 -3.43 -2.93 -5.46
CA ASN A 93 -2.41 -2.92 -4.40
C ASN A 93 -2.35 -4.28 -3.71
N TYR A 94 -1.47 -5.15 -4.21
CA TYR A 94 -1.21 -6.47 -3.63
C TYR A 94 -0.33 -6.34 -2.39
N ILE A 95 -0.91 -5.85 -1.29
CA ILE A 95 -0.27 -5.98 0.02
C ILE A 95 -0.72 -7.32 0.57
N ASN A 96 0.17 -8.30 0.55
CA ASN A 96 -0.03 -9.60 1.16
C ASN A 96 1.07 -9.81 2.19
N LEU A 97 0.70 -9.72 3.46
CA LEU A 97 1.61 -9.98 4.56
C LEU A 97 1.42 -11.40 5.05
N HIS A 98 2.54 -12.11 5.19
CA HIS A 98 2.57 -13.46 5.72
C HIS A 98 3.40 -13.49 7.00
N ARG A 99 2.91 -14.21 8.01
CA ARG A 99 3.71 -14.60 9.17
C ARG A 99 3.32 -15.98 9.67
N GLN A 100 4.32 -16.82 9.81
CA GLN A 100 4.23 -18.09 10.52
C GLN A 100 4.43 -17.85 12.02
N LEU A 101 3.55 -18.43 12.83
CA LEU A 101 3.60 -18.41 14.29
C LEU A 101 3.69 -19.84 14.82
N LYS A 102 4.77 -20.13 15.55
CA LYS A 102 4.95 -21.38 16.29
C LYS A 102 4.74 -21.12 17.78
N LEU A 103 3.77 -21.80 18.38
CA LEU A 103 3.52 -21.77 19.81
C LEU A 103 4.59 -22.59 20.55
N PRO A 104 5.08 -22.14 21.72
CA PRO A 104 5.95 -22.94 22.58
C PRO A 104 5.28 -24.26 23.02
#